data_AF-A0A520Q973-F1
#
_entry.id   AF-A0A520Q973-F1
#
_cell.length_a   1.000
_cell.length_b   1.000
_cell.length_c   1.000
_cell.angle_alpha   90.00
_cell.angle_beta   90.00
_cell.angle_gamma   90.00
#
_symmetry.space_group_name_H-M   'P 1'
#
loop_
_entity.id
_entity.type
_entity.pdbx_description
1 polymer ?
#
loop_
_entity_poly.entity_id
_entity_poly.type
_entity_poly.pdbx_seq_one_letter_code
_entity_poly.pdbx_strand_id
1 'polypeptide(L)'
;MSTVHAEAALAGARVSRGVDRPVGGPWPGPRVADRPSARARREAEREQSPCPRSHEATLRGAPARHNAAAFHRNGSRSGLYALHRGEMSEPSTWRRSLRAAWPWLLVAGAIGLWTFGGSGGPAIDEGAPAPPLTAPWTAEGQFDLGAREGQVTVLAFWATWCGACRHEGPTLSRVHERLAPHGDAVVGVSVDELPLEAVHARARRYGMDYPIALATRADSERFRVALLPTIYVVGPDGRIAASFTGAVGERRIMEAVERARRRDAK
;
A
#
# COMPACT_ATOMS: atom_id res chain seq x y z
N MET A 1 -50.79 -58.20 -22.32
CA MET A 1 -51.71 -58.52 -21.19
C MET A 1 -50.92 -59.30 -20.15
N SER A 2 -51.26 -59.16 -18.86
CA SER A 2 -50.81 -60.00 -17.73
C SER A 2 -49.32 -60.06 -17.36
N THR A 3 -49.00 -59.46 -16.20
CA THR A 3 -48.43 -60.09 -14.97
C THR A 3 -48.05 -61.60 -15.02
N VAL A 4 -47.10 -62.15 -14.24
CA VAL A 4 -46.33 -61.76 -13.02
C VAL A 4 -44.97 -62.52 -13.02
N HIS A 5 -44.04 -62.55 -12.04
CA HIS A 5 -43.90 -62.09 -10.63
C HIS A 5 -42.39 -61.91 -10.31
N ALA A 6 -42.00 -60.99 -9.41
CA ALA A 6 -40.73 -61.06 -8.66
C ALA A 6 -40.76 -60.12 -7.43
N GLU A 7 -40.85 -60.67 -6.23
CA GLU A 7 -40.71 -59.91 -4.96
C GLU A 7 -39.35 -60.19 -4.31
N ALA A 8 -38.76 -59.18 -3.68
CA ALA A 8 -37.71 -59.31 -2.68
C ALA A 8 -37.86 -58.17 -1.66
N ALA A 9 -37.75 -58.48 -0.36
CA ALA A 9 -38.29 -57.62 0.69
C ALA A 9 -37.27 -56.65 1.31
N LEU A 10 -37.78 -55.45 1.63
CA LEU A 10 -37.55 -54.67 2.85
C LEU A 10 -36.16 -54.71 3.52
N ALA A 11 -35.42 -53.60 3.41
CA ALA A 11 -34.51 -53.12 4.47
C ALA A 11 -34.67 -51.61 4.63
N GLY A 12 -35.22 -51.16 5.77
CA GLY A 12 -35.55 -49.75 5.99
C GLY A 12 -34.44 -48.95 6.70
N ALA A 13 -33.80 -48.01 5.99
CA ALA A 13 -32.83 -47.07 6.56
C ALA A 13 -33.45 -45.66 6.72
N ARG A 14 -34.19 -45.44 7.81
CA ARG A 14 -34.77 -44.11 8.15
C ARG A 14 -33.73 -43.27 8.90
N VAL A 15 -32.94 -42.47 8.19
CA VAL A 15 -31.85 -41.65 8.77
C VAL A 15 -32.23 -40.16 8.83
N SER A 16 -32.26 -39.64 10.06
CA SER A 16 -32.25 -38.24 10.53
C SER A 16 -32.71 -37.10 9.61
N ARG A 17 -33.74 -36.38 10.07
CA ARG A 17 -34.01 -34.97 9.70
C ARG A 17 -32.85 -34.06 10.13
N GLY A 18 -32.74 -32.91 9.46
CA GLY A 18 -32.38 -31.61 10.06
C GLY A 18 -31.11 -31.54 10.91
N VAL A 19 -30.02 -31.07 10.30
CA VAL A 19 -29.00 -30.29 11.01
C VAL A 19 -29.11 -28.86 10.48
N ASP A 20 -29.85 -28.02 11.22
CA ASP A 20 -29.84 -26.58 10.97
C ASP A 20 -28.43 -26.05 11.23
N ARG A 21 -27.77 -25.56 10.18
CA ARG A 21 -26.45 -24.94 10.32
C ARG A 21 -26.63 -23.52 10.89
N PRO A 22 -26.01 -23.16 12.02
CA PRO A 22 -26.02 -21.78 12.49
C PRO A 22 -25.22 -20.91 11.53
N VAL A 23 -25.93 -20.06 10.78
CA VAL A 23 -25.34 -18.99 9.96
C VAL A 23 -24.99 -17.82 10.88
N GLY A 24 -23.80 -17.23 10.72
CA GLY A 24 -23.48 -15.91 11.28
C GLY A 24 -23.29 -15.83 12.80
N GLY A 25 -22.37 -16.62 13.37
CA GLY A 25 -21.86 -16.34 14.72
C GLY A 25 -20.89 -15.14 14.72
N PRO A 26 -20.91 -14.25 15.74
CA PRO A 26 -19.90 -13.19 15.88
C PRO A 26 -18.49 -13.77 15.99
N TRP A 27 -17.52 -13.11 15.35
CA TRP A 27 -16.13 -13.59 15.31
C TRP A 27 -15.49 -13.61 16.71
N PRO A 28 -14.90 -14.74 17.16
CA PRO A 28 -14.24 -14.81 18.46
C PRO A 28 -12.96 -13.95 18.44
N GLY A 29 -12.95 -12.90 19.26
CA GLY A 29 -11.83 -11.96 19.34
C GLY A 29 -10.49 -12.60 19.71
N PRO A 30 -9.36 -11.95 19.38
CA PRO A 30 -8.03 -12.52 19.55
C PRO A 30 -7.75 -12.88 21.02
N ARG A 31 -7.32 -14.13 21.25
CA ARG A 31 -6.81 -14.55 22.55
C ARG A 31 -5.53 -13.77 22.85
N VAL A 32 -5.54 -13.00 23.94
CA VAL A 32 -4.43 -12.14 24.36
C VAL A 32 -3.14 -12.96 24.49
N ALA A 33 -2.17 -12.67 23.62
CA ALA A 33 -0.84 -13.23 23.74
C ALA A 33 -0.12 -12.63 24.96
N ASP A 34 0.59 -13.47 25.72
CA ASP A 34 1.23 -13.05 26.96
C ASP A 34 2.22 -11.90 26.77
N ARG A 35 2.08 -10.87 27.62
CA ARG A 35 2.97 -9.69 27.57
C ARG A 35 4.41 -10.12 27.87
N PRO A 36 5.40 -9.79 27.02
CA PRO A 36 6.80 -10.14 27.28
C PRO A 36 7.26 -9.53 28.61
N SER A 37 7.98 -10.35 29.38
CA SER A 37 8.38 -10.06 30.76
C SER A 37 9.27 -8.82 30.86
N ALA A 38 9.35 -8.22 32.05
CA ALA A 38 10.18 -7.05 32.31
C ALA A 38 11.68 -7.28 32.10
N ARG A 39 12.13 -8.55 32.01
CA ARG A 39 13.52 -8.89 31.67
C ARG A 39 13.77 -8.74 30.16
N ALA A 40 12.94 -9.37 29.33
CA ALA A 40 13.12 -9.38 27.86
C ALA A 40 13.15 -7.97 27.25
N ARG A 41 12.40 -7.02 27.84
CA ARG A 41 12.42 -5.60 27.42
C ARG A 41 13.78 -4.93 27.66
N ARG A 42 14.40 -5.18 28.82
CA ARG A 42 15.70 -4.60 29.20
C ARG A 42 16.86 -5.16 28.39
N GLU A 43 16.74 -6.39 27.90
CA GLU A 43 17.70 -6.99 26.98
C GLU A 43 17.58 -6.32 25.59
N ALA A 44 16.36 -6.13 25.06
CA ALA A 44 16.13 -5.44 23.80
C ALA A 44 16.48 -3.93 23.80
N GLU A 45 16.30 -3.23 24.93
CA GLU A 45 16.72 -1.84 25.13
C GLU A 45 18.26 -1.68 25.10
N ARG A 46 19.00 -2.69 25.58
CA ARG A 46 20.46 -2.66 25.68
C ARG A 46 21.15 -2.85 24.32
N GLU A 47 20.56 -3.58 23.38
CA GLU A 47 21.09 -3.72 22.01
C GLU A 47 20.92 -2.46 21.14
N GLN A 48 19.99 -1.56 21.49
CA GLN A 48 19.63 -0.40 20.67
C GLN A 48 20.37 0.90 21.05
N SER A 49 21.30 0.85 22.00
CA SER A 49 22.06 2.02 22.49
C SER A 49 23.29 2.32 21.61
N PRO A 50 23.38 3.49 20.91
CA PRO A 50 24.52 3.80 20.05
C PRO A 50 25.80 4.13 20.85
N CYS A 51 26.96 3.68 20.37
CA CYS A 51 28.25 4.05 20.96
C CYS A 51 28.56 5.55 20.78
N PRO A 52 29.20 6.21 21.77
CA PRO A 52 29.58 7.62 21.69
C PRO A 52 30.74 7.84 20.70
N ARG A 53 30.74 9.02 20.06
CA ARG A 53 31.82 9.44 19.14
C ARG A 53 33.09 9.80 19.90
N SER A 54 34.25 9.44 19.35
CA SER A 54 35.55 9.76 19.93
C SER A 54 36.09 11.12 19.49
N HIS A 55 36.19 12.04 20.46
CA HIS A 55 37.22 13.08 20.63
C HIS A 55 37.52 14.08 19.49
N GLU A 56 37.33 15.36 19.83
CA GLU A 56 37.98 16.50 19.16
C GLU A 56 39.48 16.55 19.48
N ALA A 57 40.29 17.07 18.55
CA ALA A 57 41.72 17.31 18.74
C ALA A 57 42.08 18.78 18.46
N THR A 58 42.32 19.55 19.51
CA THR A 58 42.58 20.98 19.45
C THR A 58 44.05 21.28 19.14
N LEU A 59 44.33 22.14 18.16
CA LEU A 59 45.61 22.81 18.00
C LEU A 59 45.43 24.32 17.77
N ARG A 60 46.15 25.14 18.54
CA ARG A 60 46.24 26.60 18.37
C ARG A 60 47.71 27.03 18.30
N GLY A 61 48.03 27.89 17.34
CA GLY A 61 48.98 29.00 17.52
C GLY A 61 50.44 28.79 17.14
N ALA A 62 50.88 29.50 16.09
CA ALA A 62 52.07 30.34 16.08
C ALA A 62 52.01 31.32 14.86
N PRO A 63 52.58 32.54 14.90
CA PRO A 63 52.43 33.52 13.82
C PRO A 63 53.75 34.01 13.16
N ALA A 64 53.57 34.81 12.10
CA ALA A 64 54.38 36.00 11.72
C ALA A 64 55.60 35.91 10.75
N ARG A 65 55.32 36.40 9.52
CA ARG A 65 56.07 37.42 8.74
C ARG A 65 57.36 37.06 7.95
N HIS A 66 57.61 37.94 6.96
CA HIS A 66 58.82 38.09 6.11
C HIS A 66 59.01 36.99 5.04
N ASN A 67 59.52 37.25 3.83
CA ASN A 67 60.22 38.42 3.26
C ASN A 67 59.60 38.94 1.95
N ALA A 68 60.07 40.09 1.46
CA ALA A 68 59.82 40.59 0.11
C ALA A 68 61.12 41.02 -0.60
N ALA A 69 61.41 40.41 -1.74
CA ALA A 69 62.38 40.83 -2.76
C ALA A 69 61.93 40.18 -4.09
N ALA A 70 61.77 40.80 -5.26
CA ALA A 70 62.39 41.94 -5.95
C ALA A 70 63.35 41.50 -7.06
N PHE A 71 63.02 41.86 -8.30
CA PHE A 71 63.80 41.70 -9.55
C PHE A 71 64.06 40.24 -9.98
N HIS A 72 64.10 39.90 -11.28
CA HIS A 72 64.72 40.65 -12.37
C HIS A 72 63.85 40.90 -13.62
N ARG A 73 64.24 41.96 -14.35
CA ARG A 73 63.82 42.24 -15.73
C ARG A 73 64.59 41.37 -16.71
N ASN A 74 63.92 40.90 -17.77
CA ASN A 74 64.49 40.94 -19.10
C ASN A 74 63.39 41.22 -20.14
N GLY A 75 63.77 41.73 -21.31
CA GLY A 75 62.84 42.07 -22.39
C GLY A 75 63.56 42.28 -23.71
N SER A 76 62.87 42.88 -24.69
CA SER A 76 63.35 43.14 -26.06
C SER A 76 63.53 41.91 -26.96
N ARG A 77 62.51 41.67 -27.80
CA ARG A 77 62.59 41.85 -29.27
C ARG A 77 61.15 41.86 -29.81
N SER A 78 60.63 42.98 -30.29
CA SER A 78 60.87 43.57 -31.62
C SER A 78 60.24 42.73 -32.73
N GLY A 79 59.01 43.08 -33.14
CA GLY A 79 58.20 42.28 -34.08
C GLY A 79 56.96 42.98 -34.62
N LEU A 80 57.15 44.09 -35.33
CA LEU A 80 56.27 44.69 -36.37
C LEU A 80 54.74 44.63 -36.20
N TYR A 81 54.12 45.80 -36.06
CA TYR A 81 52.68 45.99 -36.30
C TYR A 81 52.35 45.80 -37.78
N ALA A 82 51.50 44.83 -38.11
CA ALA A 82 50.89 44.68 -39.42
C ALA A 82 49.37 44.81 -39.30
N LEU A 83 48.77 45.73 -40.06
CA LEU A 83 47.35 46.07 -39.95
C LEU A 83 46.47 45.04 -40.66
N HIS A 84 45.49 44.49 -39.93
CA HIS A 84 44.26 43.97 -40.52
C HIS A 84 43.05 44.55 -39.80
N ARG A 85 42.35 45.45 -40.50
CA ARG A 85 41.00 45.88 -40.13
C ARG A 85 40.03 44.76 -40.54
N GLY A 86 39.68 43.90 -39.60
CA GLY A 86 38.47 43.10 -39.70
C GLY A 86 37.27 43.97 -39.32
N GLU A 87 36.28 44.07 -40.21
CA GLU A 87 35.06 44.82 -39.94
C GLU A 87 34.20 44.07 -38.91
N MET A 88 33.73 44.80 -37.87
CA MET A 88 32.81 44.24 -36.88
C MET A 88 31.40 44.20 -37.45
N SER A 89 31.00 43.04 -37.99
CA SER A 89 29.63 42.78 -38.42
C SER A 89 28.68 42.53 -37.24
N GLU A 90 27.39 42.70 -37.52
CA GLU A 90 26.29 43.01 -36.60
C GLU A 90 26.11 42.14 -35.33
N PRO A 91 25.51 42.70 -34.25
CA PRO A 91 25.17 41.94 -33.04
C PRO A 91 24.06 40.91 -33.30
N SER A 92 24.35 39.64 -32.99
CA SER A 92 23.49 38.50 -33.34
C SER A 92 22.05 38.57 -32.80
N THR A 93 21.09 38.22 -33.66
CA THR A 93 19.64 38.33 -33.44
C THR A 93 19.05 37.29 -32.47
N TRP A 94 19.90 36.50 -31.78
CA TRP A 94 19.53 35.28 -31.04
C TRP A 94 18.45 35.48 -29.96
N ARG A 95 18.34 36.70 -29.40
CA ARG A 95 17.33 37.06 -28.38
C ARG A 95 15.89 36.99 -28.88
N ARG A 96 15.61 36.90 -30.18
CA ARG A 96 14.25 36.64 -30.69
C ARG A 96 13.92 35.14 -30.73
N SER A 97 14.88 34.28 -31.03
CA SER A 97 14.67 32.85 -31.28
C SER A 97 14.14 32.08 -30.07
N LEU A 98 14.55 32.44 -28.84
CA LEU A 98 14.06 31.78 -27.62
C LEU A 98 12.56 31.94 -27.36
N ARG A 99 11.91 32.99 -27.90
CA ARG A 99 10.46 33.18 -27.74
C ARG A 99 9.64 32.30 -28.68
N ALA A 100 10.20 31.88 -29.82
CA ALA A 100 9.52 31.02 -30.79
C ALA A 100 9.47 29.53 -30.35
N ALA A 101 10.40 29.09 -29.50
CA ALA A 101 10.45 27.72 -29.00
C ALA A 101 9.44 27.42 -27.87
N TRP A 102 9.00 28.44 -27.14
CA TRP A 102 8.10 28.29 -25.97
C TRP A 102 6.79 27.52 -26.25
N PRO A 103 5.99 27.81 -27.30
CA PRO A 103 4.78 27.02 -27.57
C PRO A 103 5.07 25.55 -27.88
N TRP A 104 6.19 25.25 -28.56
CA TRP A 104 6.59 23.88 -28.86
C TRP A 104 7.02 23.10 -27.61
N LEU A 105 7.65 23.76 -26.64
CA LEU A 105 7.95 23.16 -25.33
C LEU A 105 6.68 22.87 -24.52
N LEU A 106 5.66 23.75 -24.58
CA LEU A 106 4.37 23.49 -23.94
C LEU A 106 3.62 22.32 -24.60
N VAL A 107 3.63 22.24 -25.94
CA VAL A 107 3.04 21.10 -26.69
C VAL A 107 3.78 19.79 -26.38
N ALA A 108 5.11 19.79 -26.36
CA ALA A 108 5.90 18.62 -25.98
C ALA A 108 5.65 18.19 -24.53
N GLY A 109 5.53 19.15 -23.60
CA GLY A 109 5.17 18.87 -22.21
C GLY A 109 3.75 18.28 -22.06
N ALA A 110 2.78 18.79 -22.82
CA ALA A 110 1.42 18.27 -22.83
C ALA A 110 1.34 16.84 -23.41
N ILE A 111 2.06 16.55 -24.51
CA ILE A 111 2.16 15.21 -25.10
C ILE A 111 2.88 14.25 -24.14
N GLY A 112 3.95 14.70 -23.47
CA GLY A 112 4.64 13.93 -22.43
C GLY A 112 3.69 13.57 -21.27
N LEU A 113 2.88 14.53 -20.81
CA LEU A 113 1.89 14.29 -19.75
C LEU A 113 0.76 13.34 -20.22
N TRP A 114 0.35 13.40 -21.48
CA TRP A 114 -0.64 12.48 -22.07
C TRP A 114 -0.13 11.04 -22.27
N THR A 115 1.18 10.88 -22.48
CA THR A 115 1.81 9.57 -22.77
C THR A 115 2.45 8.90 -21.56
N PHE A 116 2.83 9.67 -20.53
CA PHE A 116 3.34 9.17 -19.24
C PHE A 116 2.34 9.35 -18.08
N GLY A 117 1.08 9.70 -18.36
CA GLY A 117 -0.03 9.54 -17.43
C GLY A 117 -0.26 8.07 -17.12
N GLY A 118 0.36 7.57 -16.03
CA GLY A 118 0.45 6.15 -15.73
C GLY A 118 -0.91 5.45 -15.66
N SER A 119 -1.01 4.26 -16.27
CA SER A 119 -2.26 3.52 -16.50
C SER A 119 -2.93 2.91 -15.26
N GLY A 120 -2.60 3.40 -14.06
CA GLY A 120 -3.33 3.09 -12.84
C GLY A 120 -4.62 3.90 -12.79
N GLY A 121 -5.72 3.31 -13.28
CA GLY A 121 -7.05 3.89 -13.14
C GLY A 121 -7.40 4.12 -11.65
N PRO A 122 -8.26 5.10 -11.34
CA PRO A 122 -8.68 5.35 -9.97
C PRO A 122 -9.38 4.12 -9.37
N ALA A 123 -9.25 3.98 -8.04
CA ALA A 123 -10.04 3.05 -7.25
C ALA A 123 -11.55 3.30 -7.46
N ILE A 124 -12.38 2.28 -7.21
CA ILE A 124 -13.82 2.36 -7.46
C ILE A 124 -14.47 3.49 -6.64
N ASP A 125 -15.30 4.29 -7.32
CA ASP A 125 -15.94 5.50 -6.80
C ASP A 125 -16.84 5.25 -5.57
N GLU A 126 -16.88 6.21 -4.64
CA GLU A 126 -17.77 6.13 -3.48
C GLU A 126 -19.26 6.05 -3.89
N GLY A 127 -20.00 5.11 -3.31
CA GLY A 127 -21.41 4.86 -3.57
C GLY A 127 -21.69 3.81 -4.65
N ALA A 128 -20.68 3.39 -5.41
CA ALA A 128 -20.78 2.21 -6.26
C ALA A 128 -21.01 0.93 -5.43
N PRO A 129 -21.75 -0.08 -5.94
CA PRO A 129 -21.78 -1.40 -5.33
C PRO A 129 -20.38 -2.01 -5.35
N ALA A 130 -19.99 -2.70 -4.28
CA ALA A 130 -18.76 -3.47 -4.27
C ALA A 130 -18.86 -4.65 -5.26
N PRO A 131 -17.80 -4.96 -6.03
CA PRO A 131 -17.78 -6.18 -6.83
C PRO A 131 -17.91 -7.43 -5.94
N PRO A 132 -18.57 -8.51 -6.41
CA PRO A 132 -18.64 -9.75 -5.65
C PRO A 132 -17.23 -10.34 -5.47
N LEU A 133 -16.95 -10.80 -4.25
CA LEU A 133 -15.68 -11.42 -3.86
C LEU A 133 -15.97 -12.68 -3.04
N THR A 134 -15.63 -13.85 -3.60
CA THR A 134 -15.74 -15.14 -2.93
C THR A 134 -14.39 -15.85 -3.03
N ALA A 135 -13.77 -16.17 -1.89
CA ALA A 135 -12.35 -16.54 -1.83
C ALA A 135 -12.05 -17.57 -0.71
N PRO A 136 -11.05 -18.45 -0.87
CA PRO A 136 -10.51 -19.22 0.25
C PRO A 136 -9.82 -18.26 1.25
N TRP A 137 -9.96 -18.52 2.54
CA TRP A 137 -9.50 -17.62 3.61
C TRP A 137 -9.07 -18.35 4.88
N THR A 138 -8.39 -17.65 5.79
CA THR A 138 -7.80 -18.22 7.02
C THR A 138 -8.79 -18.49 8.15
N ALA A 139 -10.08 -18.21 7.94
CA ALA A 139 -11.18 -18.55 8.83
C ALA A 139 -12.00 -19.71 8.22
N GLU A 140 -13.04 -20.16 8.93
CA GLU A 140 -13.78 -21.36 8.50
C GLU A 140 -14.60 -21.12 7.20
N GLY A 141 -14.71 -22.16 6.37
CA GLY A 141 -15.44 -22.10 5.10
C GLY A 141 -14.71 -21.30 4.01
N GLN A 142 -15.45 -20.45 3.31
CA GLN A 142 -14.92 -19.47 2.35
C GLN A 142 -15.32 -18.07 2.79
N PHE A 143 -14.48 -17.09 2.46
CA PHE A 143 -14.90 -15.70 2.50
C PHE A 143 -15.93 -15.46 1.39
N ASP A 144 -17.05 -14.84 1.73
CA ASP A 144 -17.97 -14.24 0.77
C ASP A 144 -18.32 -12.83 1.27
N LEU A 145 -18.21 -11.84 0.39
CA LEU A 145 -18.60 -10.47 0.67
C LEU A 145 -20.12 -10.29 0.71
N GLY A 146 -20.88 -11.07 -0.07
CA GLY A 146 -22.35 -11.02 -0.08
C GLY A 146 -22.95 -11.46 1.25
N ALA A 147 -22.42 -12.54 1.85
CA ALA A 147 -22.75 -13.00 3.19
C ALA A 147 -22.38 -12.02 4.35
N ARG A 148 -21.97 -10.78 4.04
CA ARG A 148 -21.64 -9.72 5.02
C ARG A 148 -22.51 -8.46 4.89
N GLU A 149 -23.64 -8.54 4.18
CA GLU A 149 -24.70 -7.53 4.26
C GLU A 149 -25.09 -7.26 5.73
N GLY A 150 -25.42 -6.00 6.04
CA GLY A 150 -25.65 -5.55 7.42
C GLY A 150 -24.38 -5.30 8.26
N GLN A 151 -23.17 -5.54 7.72
CA GLN A 151 -21.90 -5.35 8.43
C GLN A 151 -20.90 -4.53 7.59
N VAL A 152 -20.16 -3.61 8.21
CA VAL A 152 -19.05 -2.91 7.53
C VAL A 152 -17.88 -3.88 7.37
N THR A 153 -17.34 -3.94 6.16
CA THR A 153 -16.20 -4.80 5.82
C THR A 153 -15.08 -3.98 5.18
N VAL A 154 -13.93 -3.90 5.86
CA VAL A 154 -12.73 -3.22 5.36
C VAL A 154 -11.86 -4.23 4.62
N LEU A 155 -11.89 -4.18 3.29
CA LEU A 155 -11.08 -5.01 2.41
C LEU A 155 -9.72 -4.32 2.18
N ALA A 156 -8.65 -4.88 2.74
CA ALA A 156 -7.30 -4.38 2.58
C ALA A 156 -6.52 -5.24 1.58
N PHE A 157 -6.44 -4.79 0.32
CA PHE A 157 -5.67 -5.47 -0.72
C PHE A 157 -4.18 -5.29 -0.49
N TRP A 158 -3.45 -6.40 -0.42
CA TRP A 158 -2.03 -6.45 -0.09
C TRP A 158 -1.32 -7.59 -0.82
N ALA A 159 0.01 -7.64 -0.71
CA ALA A 159 0.79 -8.79 -1.14
C ALA A 159 1.98 -9.03 -0.22
N THR A 160 2.51 -10.26 -0.20
CA THR A 160 3.57 -10.64 0.74
C THR A 160 4.92 -10.00 0.45
N TRP A 161 5.12 -9.46 -0.74
CA TRP A 161 6.29 -8.66 -1.15
C TRP A 161 6.08 -7.15 -0.97
N CYS A 162 4.87 -6.70 -0.64
CA CYS A 162 4.53 -5.28 -0.49
C CYS A 162 5.12 -4.69 0.81
N GLY A 163 6.21 -3.94 0.67
CA GLY A 163 6.90 -3.30 1.80
C GLY A 163 6.00 -2.36 2.62
N ALA A 164 5.16 -1.55 1.96
CA ALA A 164 4.23 -0.64 2.63
C ALA A 164 3.15 -1.40 3.42
N CYS A 165 2.56 -2.45 2.82
CA CYS A 165 1.52 -3.26 3.43
C CYS A 165 1.98 -3.91 4.76
N ARG A 166 3.24 -4.34 4.85
CA ARG A 166 3.84 -4.83 6.11
C ARG A 166 3.82 -3.79 7.23
N HIS A 167 4.04 -2.50 6.92
CA HIS A 167 4.01 -1.43 7.92
C HIS A 167 2.59 -0.98 8.27
N GLU A 168 1.63 -1.21 7.37
CA GLU A 168 0.21 -0.94 7.62
C GLU A 168 -0.50 -2.06 8.40
N GLY A 169 -0.09 -3.32 8.25
CA GLY A 169 -0.68 -4.49 8.90
C GLY A 169 -1.02 -4.30 10.38
N PRO A 170 -0.08 -3.89 11.25
CA PRO A 170 -0.36 -3.66 12.68
C PRO A 170 -1.36 -2.53 12.96
N THR A 171 -1.59 -1.62 12.00
CA THR A 171 -2.62 -0.58 12.07
C THR A 171 -3.99 -1.12 11.66
N LEU A 172 -4.05 -1.98 10.63
CA LEU A 172 -5.26 -2.71 10.27
C LEU A 172 -5.71 -3.68 11.37
N SER A 173 -4.78 -4.29 12.12
CA SER A 173 -5.09 -5.10 13.31
C SER A 173 -5.80 -4.28 14.40
N ARG A 174 -5.31 -3.07 14.72
CA ARG A 174 -5.98 -2.18 15.68
C ARG A 174 -7.34 -1.65 15.18
N VAL A 175 -7.52 -1.51 13.87
CA VAL A 175 -8.86 -1.29 13.30
C VAL A 175 -9.74 -2.51 13.55
N HIS A 176 -9.28 -3.73 13.24
CA HIS A 176 -10.07 -4.95 13.43
C HIS A 176 -10.52 -5.14 14.89
N GLU A 177 -9.64 -4.90 15.87
CA GLU A 177 -9.97 -4.93 17.30
C GLU A 177 -11.11 -3.97 17.68
N ARG A 178 -11.20 -2.80 17.04
CA ARG A 178 -12.31 -1.83 17.22
C ARG A 178 -13.59 -2.21 16.48
N LEU A 179 -13.47 -2.99 15.39
CA LEU A 179 -14.60 -3.39 14.56
C LEU A 179 -15.32 -4.63 15.09
N ALA A 180 -14.58 -5.64 15.55
CA ALA A 180 -15.11 -6.93 15.96
C ALA A 180 -16.26 -6.88 17.00
N PRO A 181 -16.29 -5.97 18.01
CA PRO A 181 -17.41 -5.84 18.94
C PRO A 181 -18.75 -5.45 18.31
N HIS A 182 -18.75 -5.01 17.04
CA HIS A 182 -19.94 -4.61 16.27
C HIS A 182 -20.31 -5.62 15.17
N GLY A 183 -19.57 -6.73 15.00
CA GLY A 183 -19.72 -7.65 13.86
C GLY A 183 -18.99 -7.20 12.58
N ASP A 184 -18.54 -5.95 12.54
CA ASP A 184 -17.69 -5.41 11.46
C ASP A 184 -16.31 -6.11 11.44
N ALA A 185 -15.68 -6.17 10.26
CA ALA A 185 -14.41 -6.87 10.09
C ALA A 185 -13.40 -6.11 9.21
N VAL A 186 -12.12 -6.40 9.41
CA VAL A 186 -11.06 -6.17 8.43
C VAL A 186 -10.71 -7.51 7.79
N VAL A 187 -10.53 -7.55 6.47
CA VAL A 187 -10.08 -8.74 5.74
C VAL A 187 -8.90 -8.36 4.85
N GLY A 188 -7.76 -9.03 5.05
CA GLY A 188 -6.57 -8.83 4.24
C GLY A 188 -6.67 -9.63 2.95
N VAL A 189 -6.97 -8.98 1.85
CA VAL A 189 -7.11 -9.63 0.54
C VAL A 189 -5.74 -9.71 -0.14
N SER A 190 -5.10 -10.87 -0.06
CA SER A 190 -3.81 -11.12 -0.73
C SER A 190 -4.03 -11.31 -2.23
N VAL A 191 -3.15 -10.70 -3.02
CA VAL A 191 -3.06 -10.88 -4.48
C VAL A 191 -1.82 -11.69 -4.89
N ASP A 192 -1.25 -12.47 -3.97
CA ASP A 192 -0.11 -13.36 -4.26
C ASP A 192 -0.57 -14.64 -4.96
N GLU A 193 0.22 -15.15 -5.91
CA GLU A 193 0.04 -16.49 -6.49
C GLU A 193 0.60 -17.61 -5.58
N LEU A 194 0.53 -17.42 -4.26
CA LEU A 194 1.08 -18.32 -3.24
C LEU A 194 -0.03 -19.08 -2.51
N PRO A 195 0.22 -20.32 -2.02
CA PRO A 195 -0.72 -21.03 -1.14
C PRO A 195 -1.11 -20.20 0.09
N LEU A 196 -2.37 -20.28 0.47
CA LEU A 196 -2.98 -19.50 1.55
C LEU A 196 -2.21 -19.64 2.88
N GLU A 197 -1.67 -20.82 3.16
CA GLU A 197 -0.88 -21.12 4.36
C GLU A 197 0.45 -20.35 4.35
N ALA A 198 1.10 -20.24 3.20
CA ALA A 198 2.33 -19.48 3.03
C ALA A 198 2.10 -17.96 3.11
N VAL A 199 0.95 -17.49 2.61
CA VAL A 199 0.50 -16.10 2.76
C VAL A 199 0.19 -15.79 4.24
N HIS A 200 -0.61 -16.61 4.91
CA HIS A 200 -0.95 -16.48 6.33
C HIS A 200 0.29 -16.51 7.23
N ALA A 201 1.25 -17.41 6.96
CA ALA A 201 2.53 -17.46 7.67
C ALA A 201 3.42 -16.23 7.42
N ARG A 202 3.15 -15.40 6.40
CA ARG A 202 3.79 -14.08 6.20
C ARG A 202 2.98 -12.97 6.88
N ALA A 203 1.65 -12.97 6.75
CA ALA A 203 0.74 -12.05 7.44
C ALA A 203 0.99 -12.02 8.96
N ARG A 204 1.07 -13.21 9.59
CA ARG A 204 1.39 -13.38 11.03
C ARG A 204 2.77 -12.81 11.41
N ARG A 205 3.75 -12.85 10.52
CA ARG A 205 5.08 -12.22 10.74
C ARG A 205 5.07 -10.71 10.52
N TYR A 206 4.00 -10.15 9.97
CA TYR A 206 3.80 -8.71 9.75
C TYR A 206 2.81 -8.10 10.76
N GLY A 207 2.38 -8.84 11.79
CA GLY A 207 1.41 -8.36 12.79
C GLY A 207 0.02 -8.09 12.21
N MET A 208 -0.37 -8.87 11.20
CA MET A 208 -1.71 -8.86 10.61
C MET A 208 -2.57 -9.90 11.35
N ASP A 209 -3.24 -9.47 12.41
CA ASP A 209 -4.02 -10.31 13.33
C ASP A 209 -5.51 -10.24 13.01
N TYR A 210 -5.82 -10.35 11.71
CA TYR A 210 -7.16 -10.31 11.11
C TYR A 210 -7.25 -11.35 9.97
N PRO A 211 -8.46 -11.82 9.59
CA PRO A 211 -8.61 -12.84 8.55
C PRO A 211 -7.98 -12.44 7.22
N ILE A 212 -7.29 -13.38 6.57
CA ILE A 212 -6.67 -13.20 5.26
C ILE A 212 -7.44 -14.03 4.23
N ALA A 213 -7.86 -13.41 3.13
CA ALA A 213 -8.45 -14.07 1.98
C ALA A 213 -7.48 -14.03 0.78
N LEU A 214 -7.52 -15.03 -0.08
CA LEU A 214 -6.68 -15.10 -1.29
C LEU A 214 -7.53 -14.80 -2.52
N ALA A 215 -7.37 -13.60 -3.09
CA ALA A 215 -8.10 -13.19 -4.28
C ALA A 215 -7.48 -13.79 -5.55
N THR A 216 -8.32 -14.04 -6.56
CA THR A 216 -7.79 -14.30 -7.90
C THR A 216 -7.33 -13.00 -8.56
N ARG A 217 -6.57 -13.16 -9.65
CA ARG A 217 -6.25 -12.04 -10.55
C ARG A 217 -7.52 -11.35 -11.07
N ALA A 218 -8.57 -12.10 -11.41
CA ALA A 218 -9.82 -11.55 -11.92
C ALA A 218 -10.56 -10.71 -10.87
N ASP A 219 -10.48 -11.08 -9.59
CA ASP A 219 -11.03 -10.29 -8.49
C ASP A 219 -10.24 -9.00 -8.29
N SER A 220 -8.90 -9.08 -8.36
CA SER A 220 -8.02 -7.91 -8.28
C SER A 220 -8.27 -6.91 -9.42
N GLU A 221 -8.51 -7.41 -10.63
CA GLU A 221 -8.90 -6.60 -11.80
C GLU A 221 -10.32 -6.01 -11.65
N ARG A 222 -11.30 -6.78 -11.13
CA ARG A 222 -12.66 -6.28 -10.79
C ARG A 222 -12.62 -5.17 -9.74
N PHE A 223 -11.82 -5.31 -8.69
CA PHE A 223 -11.59 -4.29 -7.67
C PHE A 223 -10.63 -3.17 -8.12
N ARG A 224 -10.21 -3.15 -9.39
CA ARG A 224 -9.37 -2.11 -10.02
C ARG A 224 -8.08 -1.84 -9.23
N VAL A 225 -7.48 -2.89 -8.67
CA VAL A 225 -6.34 -2.80 -7.75
C VAL A 225 -5.04 -2.51 -8.51
N ALA A 226 -4.81 -1.22 -8.81
CA ALA A 226 -3.65 -0.76 -9.57
C ALA A 226 -2.37 -0.53 -8.72
N LEU A 227 -2.50 -0.43 -7.39
CA LEU A 227 -1.38 -0.23 -6.47
C LEU A 227 -1.66 -0.91 -5.12
N LEU A 228 -0.61 -1.29 -4.40
CA LEU A 228 -0.70 -1.88 -3.06
C LEU A 228 -0.03 -1.00 -1.99
N PRO A 229 -0.62 -0.87 -0.79
CA PRO A 229 -1.95 -1.36 -0.42
C PRO A 229 -3.06 -0.56 -1.11
N THR A 230 -4.23 -1.18 -1.28
CA THR A 230 -5.49 -0.48 -1.61
C THR A 230 -6.55 -0.94 -0.62
N ILE A 231 -7.22 -0.01 0.05
CA ILE A 231 -8.23 -0.31 1.07
C ILE A 231 -9.59 0.18 0.58
N TYR A 232 -10.57 -0.72 0.58
CA TYR A 232 -11.98 -0.40 0.38
C TYR A 232 -12.74 -0.58 1.70
N VAL A 233 -13.55 0.41 2.07
CA VAL A 233 -14.52 0.28 3.16
C VAL A 233 -15.88 0.02 2.52
N VAL A 234 -16.36 -1.22 2.60
CA VAL A 234 -17.68 -1.64 2.12
C VAL A 234 -18.68 -1.48 3.27
N GLY A 235 -19.78 -0.77 3.02
CA GLY A 235 -20.86 -0.56 3.97
C GLY A 235 -21.80 -1.77 4.12
N PRO A 236 -22.72 -1.73 5.09
CA PRO A 236 -23.72 -2.79 5.29
C PRO A 236 -24.69 -2.92 4.11
N ASP A 237 -24.81 -1.89 3.29
CA ASP A 237 -25.57 -1.79 2.04
C ASP A 237 -24.84 -2.42 0.83
N GLY A 238 -23.69 -3.07 1.04
CA GLY A 238 -22.85 -3.64 0.01
C GLY A 238 -22.15 -2.60 -0.88
N ARG A 239 -22.16 -1.31 -0.53
CA ARG A 239 -21.57 -0.22 -1.34
C ARG A 239 -20.23 0.25 -0.79
N ILE A 240 -19.39 0.77 -1.67
CA ILE A 240 -18.10 1.34 -1.29
C ILE A 240 -18.33 2.70 -0.63
N ALA A 241 -18.13 2.74 0.69
CA ALA A 241 -18.25 3.94 1.51
C ALA A 241 -16.97 4.79 1.52
N ALA A 242 -15.81 4.19 1.21
CA ALA A 242 -14.54 4.86 0.96
C ALA A 242 -13.57 3.95 0.19
N SER A 243 -12.66 4.57 -0.56
CA SER A 243 -11.49 3.91 -1.16
C SER A 243 -10.21 4.67 -0.82
N PHE A 244 -9.13 3.97 -0.51
CA PHE A 244 -7.80 4.53 -0.25
C PHE A 244 -6.75 3.79 -1.07
N THR A 245 -5.84 4.54 -1.70
CA THR A 245 -4.69 4.00 -2.44
C THR A 245 -3.41 4.41 -1.72
N GLY A 246 -2.56 3.44 -1.41
CA GLY A 246 -1.43 3.63 -0.49
C GLY A 246 -1.84 3.60 0.99
N ALA A 247 -0.84 3.45 1.87
CA ALA A 247 -1.09 3.20 3.29
C ALA A 247 -1.72 4.40 4.02
N VAL A 248 -2.69 4.16 4.89
CA VAL A 248 -3.46 5.17 5.61
C VAL A 248 -3.52 4.92 7.12
N GLY A 249 -3.55 6.01 7.90
CA GLY A 249 -3.65 5.94 9.35
C GLY A 249 -5.05 5.55 9.84
N GLU A 250 -5.08 4.75 10.92
CA GLU A 250 -6.25 4.26 11.69
C GLU A 250 -7.46 5.21 11.69
N ARG A 251 -7.23 6.50 12.02
CA ARG A 251 -8.26 7.54 12.06
C ARG A 251 -9.06 7.64 10.75
N ARG A 252 -8.42 7.64 9.58
CA ARG A 252 -9.11 7.78 8.28
C ARG A 252 -9.98 6.57 7.96
N ILE A 253 -9.53 5.38 8.37
CA ILE A 253 -10.29 4.13 8.18
C ILE A 253 -11.52 4.16 9.10
N MET A 254 -11.35 4.50 10.38
CA MET A 254 -12.47 4.61 11.33
C MET A 254 -13.48 5.70 10.91
N GLU A 255 -13.02 6.88 10.47
CA GLU A 255 -13.89 7.93 9.92
C GLU A 255 -14.73 7.44 8.72
N ALA A 256 -14.16 6.59 7.86
CA ALA A 256 -14.87 5.97 6.75
C ALA A 256 -15.88 4.89 7.20
N VAL A 257 -15.51 4.04 8.17
CA VAL A 257 -16.42 3.05 8.78
C VAL A 257 -17.62 3.75 9.42
N GLU A 258 -17.39 4.82 10.17
CA GLU A 258 -18.46 5.60 10.78
C GLU A 258 -19.36 6.28 9.74
N ARG A 259 -18.79 6.78 8.62
CA ARG A 259 -19.60 7.26 7.48
C ARG A 259 -20.45 6.14 6.89
N ALA A 260 -19.93 4.91 6.79
CA ALA A 260 -20.66 3.75 6.29
C ALA A 260 -21.86 3.42 7.20
N ARG A 261 -21.62 3.23 8.51
CA ARG A 261 -22.68 2.96 9.50
C ARG A 261 -23.78 4.04 9.52
N ARG A 262 -23.40 5.32 9.31
CA ARG A 262 -24.36 6.45 9.25
C ARG A 262 -25.13 6.59 7.93
N ARG A 263 -24.76 5.89 6.85
CA ARG A 263 -25.55 5.87 5.60
C ARG A 263 -26.75 4.92 5.69
N ASP A 264 -26.59 3.83 6.43
CA ASP A 264 -27.59 2.76 6.61
C ASP A 264 -28.71 3.14 7.59
N ALA A 265 -28.37 3.89 8.64
CA ALA A 265 -29.29 4.33 9.67
C ALA A 265 -30.22 5.51 9.26
N LYS A 266 -30.58 5.64 7.96
CA LYS A 266 -31.30 6.79 7.42
C LYS A 266 -32.23 6.47 6.25
#